data_AF-A0A9D8HNN4-F1
#
_entry.id   AF-A0A9D8HNN4-F1
#
_cell.length_a   1.000
_cell.length_b   1.000
_cell.length_c   1.000
_cell.angle_alpha   90.00
_cell.angle_beta   90.00
_cell.angle_gamma   90.00
#
_symmetry.space_group_name_H-M   'P 1'
#
loop_
_entity.id
_entity.type
_entity.pdbx_description
1 polymer ?
#
loop_
_entity_poly.entity_id
_entity_poly.type
_entity_poly.pdbx_seq_one_letter_code
_entity_poly.pdbx_strand_id
1 'polypeptide(L)'
;YRKASEYAYNRGIIIADTKFEFGAAGDGIIIVDEAFTPDSSRFWPLDEYEPGRQQNSFDKQFVRDYLLGSDWDRNSVPPGLPETVIIKTSERYITAYEKLTGKKFNIG
;
A
#
# COMPACT_ATOMS: atom_id res chain seq x y z
N TYR A 1 12.22 1.11 9.76
CA TYR A 1 11.91 -0.02 8.85
C TYR A 1 11.87 -1.38 9.56
N ARG A 2 13.01 -1.99 9.96
CA ARG A 2 13.08 -3.39 10.46
C ARG A 2 11.98 -3.79 11.46
N LYS A 3 11.81 -3.00 12.53
CA LYS A 3 10.78 -3.21 13.55
C LYS A 3 9.35 -3.32 12.98
N ALA A 4 9.01 -2.48 12.00
CA ALA A 4 7.68 -2.51 11.38
C ALA A 4 7.54 -3.69 10.41
N SER A 5 8.62 -4.03 9.68
CA SER A 5 8.64 -5.20 8.80
C SER A 5 8.44 -6.50 9.59
N GLU A 6 9.16 -6.68 10.71
CA GLU A 6 8.96 -7.82 11.61
C GLU A 6 7.55 -7.89 12.19
N TYR A 7 7.00 -6.74 12.61
CA TYR A 7 5.64 -6.65 13.12
C TYR A 7 4.59 -7.03 12.06
N ALA A 8 4.73 -6.52 10.83
CA ALA A 8 3.84 -6.82 9.72
C ALA A 8 3.95 -8.29 9.29
N TYR A 9 5.17 -8.84 9.30
CA TYR A 9 5.43 -10.24 8.94
C TYR A 9 4.64 -11.20 9.83
N ASN A 10 4.64 -10.95 11.14
CA ASN A 10 3.85 -11.72 12.11
C ASN A 10 2.32 -11.58 11.92
N ARG A 11 1.88 -10.66 11.07
CA ARG A 11 0.47 -10.43 10.71
C ARG A 11 0.16 -10.83 9.26
N GLY A 12 1.08 -11.57 8.63
CA GLY A 12 0.92 -12.10 7.28
C GLY A 12 1.11 -11.05 6.18
N ILE A 13 1.90 -10.01 6.43
CA ILE A 13 2.24 -8.97 5.44
C ILE A 13 3.76 -8.80 5.35
N ILE A 14 4.30 -8.85 4.14
CA ILE A 14 5.67 -8.45 3.85
C ILE A 14 5.67 -6.97 3.45
N ILE A 15 6.49 -6.15 4.11
CA ILE A 15 6.79 -4.78 3.67
C ILE A 15 8.02 -4.84 2.78
N ALA A 16 7.82 -4.87 1.45
CA ALA A 16 8.93 -5.01 0.50
C ALA A 16 9.84 -3.77 0.51
N ASP A 17 9.24 -2.59 0.55
CA ASP A 17 9.91 -1.30 0.67
C ASP A 17 8.94 -0.25 1.23
N THR A 18 9.49 0.89 1.65
CA THR A 18 8.74 2.03 2.17
C THR A 18 9.52 3.32 1.94
N LYS A 19 8.80 4.41 1.67
CA LYS A 19 9.33 5.77 1.63
C LYS A 19 9.10 6.44 2.97
N PHE A 20 10.13 7.09 3.51
CA PHE A 20 10.01 8.04 4.61
C PHE A 20 10.35 9.44 4.12
N GLU A 21 9.70 10.42 4.71
CA GLU A 21 10.15 11.81 4.66
C GLU A 21 10.62 12.23 6.05
N PHE A 22 11.70 13.02 6.07
CA PHE A 22 12.31 13.49 7.30
C PHE A 22 12.42 15.00 7.27
N GLY A 23 12.00 15.63 8.36
CA GLY A 23 12.20 17.06 8.60
C GLY A 23 13.27 17.29 9.66
N ALA A 24 13.82 18.50 9.67
CA ALA A 24 14.62 19.00 10.78
C ALA A 24 13.73 19.80 11.73
N ALA A 25 13.81 19.54 13.03
CA ALA A 25 13.09 20.29 14.06
C ALA A 25 13.98 20.45 15.30
N GLY A 26 14.34 21.69 15.64
CA GLY A 26 15.38 21.97 16.62
C GLY A 26 16.71 21.31 16.22
N ASP A 27 17.36 20.65 17.16
CA ASP A 27 18.61 19.90 16.93
C ASP A 27 18.38 18.45 16.47
N GLY A 28 17.14 18.09 16.13
CA GLY A 28 16.73 16.72 15.85
C GLY A 28 16.17 16.49 14.44
N ILE A 29 16.08 15.21 14.09
CA ILE A 29 15.36 14.73 12.90
C ILE A 29 14.00 14.17 13.34
N ILE A 30 12.95 14.56 12.64
CA ILE A 30 11.59 14.04 12.84
C ILE A 30 11.13 13.30 11.59
N ILE A 31 10.28 12.28 11.78
CA ILE A 31 9.51 11.71 10.67
C ILE A 31 8.38 12.69 10.37
N VAL A 32 8.24 13.01 9.09
CA VAL A 32 7.11 13.78 8.55
C VAL A 32 6.39 12.94 7.51
N ASP A 33 5.28 13.47 6.98
CA ASP A 33 4.40 12.75 6.05
C ASP A 33 3.81 11.47 6.69
N GLU A 34 3.19 10.62 5.89
CA GLU A 34 2.74 9.30 6.27
C GLU A 34 3.90 8.29 6.36
N ALA A 35 3.70 7.25 7.19
CA ALA A 35 4.64 6.15 7.34
C ALA A 35 3.87 4.82 7.38
N PHE A 36 4.37 3.82 6.65
CA PHE A 36 3.80 2.46 6.62
C PHE A 36 2.31 2.43 6.24
N THR A 37 1.96 3.19 5.21
CA THR A 37 0.67 3.11 4.54
C THR A 37 0.83 2.38 3.20
N PRO A 38 -0.25 1.86 2.59
CA PRO A 38 -0.19 1.29 1.25
C PRO A 38 0.16 2.32 0.17
N ASP A 39 0.14 3.62 0.48
CA ASP A 39 0.55 4.69 -0.44
C ASP A 39 2.07 4.88 -0.44
N SER A 40 2.67 4.83 0.75
CA SER A 40 4.09 5.02 0.99
C SER A 40 4.91 3.72 0.92
N SER A 41 4.26 2.56 0.91
CA SER A 41 4.90 1.25 1.09
C SER A 41 4.28 0.17 0.21
N ARG A 42 5.10 -0.78 -0.25
CA ARG A 42 4.62 -1.98 -0.94
C ARG A 42 4.33 -3.09 0.06
N PHE A 43 3.07 -3.50 0.14
CA PHE A 43 2.60 -4.54 1.07
C PHE A 43 2.18 -5.80 0.32
N TRP A 44 2.92 -6.88 0.51
CA TRP A 44 2.61 -8.17 -0.10
C TRP A 44 1.95 -9.12 0.90
N PRO A 45 0.91 -9.87 0.51
CA PRO A 45 0.38 -10.97 1.32
C PRO A 45 1.46 -12.05 1.48
N LEU A 46 1.77 -12.42 2.73
CA LEU A 46 2.81 -13.41 3.02
C LEU A 46 2.47 -14.80 2.46
N ASP A 47 1.19 -15.16 2.46
CA ASP A 47 0.63 -16.42 1.98
C ASP A 47 0.61 -16.55 0.45
N GLU A 48 0.77 -15.44 -0.27
CA GLU A 48 0.79 -15.41 -1.74
C GLU A 48 2.17 -15.06 -2.30
N TYR A 49 3.16 -14.80 -1.44
CA TYR A 49 4.50 -14.40 -1.83
C TYR A 49 5.28 -15.55 -2.47
N GLU A 50 5.90 -15.29 -3.62
CA GLU A 50 6.76 -16.25 -4.31
C GLU A 50 7.88 -15.55 -5.08
N PRO A 51 9.16 -15.83 -4.81
CA PRO A 51 10.27 -15.18 -5.51
C PRO A 51 10.27 -15.52 -7.02
N GLY A 52 10.75 -14.57 -7.83
CA GLY A 52 10.90 -14.78 -9.28
C GLY A 52 9.68 -14.39 -10.13
N ARG A 53 8.61 -13.83 -9.53
CA ARG A 53 7.46 -13.28 -10.25
C ARG A 53 6.99 -11.94 -9.70
N GLN A 54 6.01 -11.34 -10.38
CA GLN A 54 5.27 -10.19 -9.83
C GLN A 54 4.44 -10.64 -8.63
N GLN A 55 4.46 -9.83 -7.58
CA GLN A 55 3.74 -10.09 -6.33
C GLN A 55 2.37 -9.41 -6.36
N ASN A 56 1.39 -10.06 -5.75
CA ASN A 56 0.14 -9.39 -5.40
C ASN A 56 0.43 -8.33 -4.34
N SER A 57 -0.29 -7.21 -4.41
CA SER A 57 -0.08 -6.11 -3.47
C SER A 57 -1.40 -5.57 -2.92
N PHE A 58 -1.34 -5.13 -1.66
CA PHE A 58 -2.41 -4.37 -1.01
C PHE A 58 -2.37 -2.87 -1.34
N ASP A 59 -1.41 -2.43 -2.17
CA ASP A 59 -1.23 -1.02 -2.56
C ASP A 59 -1.95 -0.64 -3.86
N LYS A 60 -1.60 0.55 -4.39
CA LYS A 60 -2.11 1.13 -5.64
C LYS A 60 -1.85 0.30 -6.90
N GLN A 61 -1.17 -0.84 -6.81
CA GLN A 61 -0.85 -1.67 -7.97
C GLN A 61 -2.11 -2.07 -8.75
N PHE A 62 -3.25 -2.31 -8.06
CA PHE A 62 -4.49 -2.65 -8.75
C PHE A 62 -5.03 -1.53 -9.66
N VAL A 63 -4.98 -0.28 -9.20
CA VAL A 63 -5.37 0.90 -10.01
C VAL A 63 -4.37 1.11 -11.14
N ARG A 64 -3.07 0.92 -10.88
CA ARG A 64 -2.03 1.02 -11.90
C ARG A 64 -2.23 -0.02 -12.99
N ASP A 65 -2.43 -1.28 -12.62
CA ASP A 65 -2.65 -2.39 -13.56
C ASP A 65 -3.90 -2.14 -14.43
N TYR A 66 -4.98 -1.62 -13.82
CA TYR A 66 -6.18 -1.21 -14.57
C TYR A 66 -5.87 -0.11 -15.60
N LEU A 67 -5.19 0.96 -15.19
CA LEU A 67 -4.84 2.07 -16.09
C LEU A 67 -3.87 1.63 -17.19
N LEU A 68 -2.91 0.75 -16.86
CA LEU A 68 -1.95 0.18 -17.83
C LEU A 68 -2.62 -0.73 -18.86
N GLY A 69 -3.73 -1.39 -18.50
CA GLY A 69 -4.54 -2.20 -19.41
C GLY A 69 -5.60 -1.42 -20.19
N SER A 70 -5.71 -0.11 -19.97
CA SER A 70 -6.65 0.77 -20.68
C SER A 70 -5.97 1.47 -21.86
N ASP A 71 -6.76 2.06 -22.77
CA ASP A 71 -6.26 2.88 -23.88
C ASP A 71 -5.73 4.26 -23.45
N TRP A 72 -5.51 4.49 -22.15
CA TRP A 72 -5.04 5.76 -21.63
C TRP A 72 -3.56 5.99 -21.99
N ASP A 73 -3.30 7.10 -22.68
CA ASP A 73 -1.99 7.52 -23.18
C ASP A 73 -0.98 7.95 -22.09
N ARG A 74 -1.39 7.94 -20.82
CA ARG A 74 -0.62 8.34 -19.63
C ARG A 74 -0.26 9.83 -19.58
N ASN A 75 -0.71 10.63 -20.53
CA ASN A 75 -0.41 12.06 -20.64
C ASN A 75 -1.68 12.93 -20.53
N SER A 76 -2.84 12.37 -20.87
CA SER A 76 -4.15 13.00 -20.73
C SER A 76 -4.73 12.78 -19.32
N VAL A 77 -5.86 13.40 -19.03
CA VAL A 77 -6.59 13.14 -17.77
C VAL A 77 -7.01 11.66 -17.76
N PRO A 78 -6.68 10.88 -16.71
CA PRO A 78 -7.02 9.47 -16.65
C PRO A 78 -8.55 9.29 -16.67
N PRO A 79 -9.05 8.20 -17.29
CA PRO A 79 -10.46 7.89 -17.28
C PRO A 79 -10.94 7.62 -15.85
N GLY A 80 -12.24 7.83 -15.62
CA GLY A 80 -12.87 7.44 -14.35
C GLY A 80 -12.67 5.94 -14.08
N LEU A 81 -12.43 5.60 -12.80
CA LEU A 81 -12.28 4.22 -12.39
C LEU A 81 -13.67 3.55 -12.32
N PRO A 82 -13.85 2.34 -12.87
CA PRO A 82 -15.05 1.56 -12.67
C PRO A 82 -15.28 1.30 -11.18
N GLU A 83 -16.55 1.18 -10.79
CA GLU A 83 -16.93 0.89 -9.40
C GLU A 83 -16.24 -0.36 -8.85
N THR A 84 -16.10 -1.40 -9.67
CA THR A 84 -15.40 -2.63 -9.29
C THR A 84 -13.93 -2.39 -8.94
N VAL A 85 -13.27 -1.43 -9.59
CA VAL A 85 -11.89 -1.07 -9.31
C VAL A 85 -11.79 -0.27 -8.02
N ILE A 86 -12.74 0.63 -7.79
CA ILE A 86 -12.83 1.41 -6.56
C ILE A 86 -13.01 0.46 -5.37
N ILE A 87 -14.03 -0.40 -5.40
CA ILE A 87 -14.35 -1.35 -4.32
C ILE A 87 -13.15 -2.26 -4.03
N LYS A 88 -12.57 -2.89 -5.05
CA LYS A 88 -11.41 -3.79 -4.89
C LYS A 88 -10.17 -3.08 -4.36
N THR A 89 -10.00 -1.81 -4.68
CA THR A 89 -8.91 -1.00 -4.11
C THR A 89 -9.19 -0.73 -2.64
N SER A 90 -10.39 -0.28 -2.29
CA SER A 90 -10.79 -0.04 -0.89
C SER A 90 -10.66 -1.29 -0.01
N GLU A 91 -11.10 -2.45 -0.50
CA GLU A 91 -10.98 -3.72 0.22
C GLU A 91 -9.54 -4.08 0.57
N ARG A 92 -8.58 -3.78 -0.30
CA ARG A 92 -7.15 -4.02 -0.05
C ARG A 92 -6.61 -3.13 1.07
N TYR A 93 -6.97 -1.84 1.06
CA TYR A 93 -6.56 -0.91 2.11
C TYR A 93 -7.18 -1.30 3.46
N ILE A 94 -8.46 -1.67 3.46
CA ILE A 94 -9.16 -2.17 4.65
C ILE A 94 -8.46 -3.43 5.16
N THR A 95 -8.20 -4.41 4.29
CA THR A 95 -7.54 -5.66 4.67
C THR A 95 -6.16 -5.42 5.29
N ALA A 96 -5.34 -4.55 4.68
CA ALA A 96 -4.04 -4.19 5.22
C ALA A 96 -4.17 -3.50 6.58
N TYR A 97 -5.08 -2.53 6.72
CA TYR A 97 -5.37 -1.86 7.98
C TYR A 97 -5.79 -2.85 9.07
N GLU A 98 -6.76 -3.72 8.80
CA GLU A 98 -7.29 -4.66 9.78
C GLU A 98 -6.23 -5.68 10.20
N LYS A 99 -5.45 -6.21 9.25
CA LYS A 99 -4.33 -7.13 9.55
C LYS A 99 -3.28 -6.45 10.42
N LEU A 100 -2.82 -5.25 10.05
CA LEU A 100 -1.75 -4.53 10.75
C LEU A 100 -2.17 -4.04 12.13
N THR A 101 -3.39 -3.53 12.27
CA THR A 101 -3.85 -2.92 13.53
C THR A 101 -4.57 -3.90 14.44
N GLY A 102 -5.11 -5.00 13.91
CA GLY A 102 -6.03 -5.89 14.62
C GLY A 102 -7.39 -5.27 14.93
N LYS A 103 -7.71 -4.12 14.34
CA LYS A 103 -8.98 -3.40 14.53
C LYS A 103 -9.85 -3.54 13.28
N LYS A 104 -11.17 -3.58 13.47
CA LYS A 104 -12.11 -3.50 12.35
C LYS A 104 -12.17 -2.09 11.79
N PHE A 105 -12.15 -1.98 10.47
CA PHE A 105 -12.37 -0.70 9.80
C PHE A 105 -13.86 -0.37 9.85
N ASN A 106 -14.21 0.77 10.43
CA ASN A 106 -15.57 1.26 10.47
C ASN A 106 -15.67 2.52 9.61
N ILE A 107 -16.69 2.58 8.76
CA ILE A 107 -17.06 3.81 8.08
C ILE A 107 -17.77 4.66 9.14
N GLY A 108 -17.20 5.83 9.43
CA GLY A 108 -17.77 6.81 10.35
C GLY A 108 -18.94 7.57 9.77
#